data_AF-A0A5B6UL61-F1
#
_entry.id   AF-A0A5B6UL61-F1
#
_cell.length_a   1.000
_cell.length_b   1.000
_cell.length_c   1.000
_cell.angle_alpha   90.00
_cell.angle_beta   90.00
_cell.angle_gamma   90.00
#
_symmetry.space_group_name_H-M   'P 1'
#
loop_
_entity.id
_entity.type
_entity.pdbx_description
1 polymer ?
#
loop_
_entity_poly.entity_id
_entity_poly.type
_entity_poly.pdbx_seq_one_letter_code
_entity_poly.pdbx_strand_id
1 'polypeptide(L)'
;MEELSIRKVSPREYRQCWANKMSQFQGPVCQVAWGCYVLLAISIGAHCAMSSDNLACPSTSDLRTQPVAALDKEGIGPAMTSIPIVACSTSLSEHHSGGSGTNKNKQMVEQLQRYGVISSKKVVEVMETIDRALFVPDGTPAYVDSPMAIGYNATISAPHMHATCLQLLEENLQPGMHALDVGSGTGYLTACFATMVGPQGRAIGVEHIPELVASSIKNIEKSAAASLLKGGSLSVHAGDGREGWPEHAPYDAIHVGAAAPEIPQPLIDQLKPGGRMVIPVGKIFQDLQVVEKNLDGSVSIRSETAVRYVPLTSRDAQLKGY
;
A
#
# COMPACT_ATOMS: atom_id res chain seq x y z
N MET A 1 33.71 -31.87 18.80
CA MET A 1 33.86 -30.80 17.80
C MET A 1 32.52 -30.67 17.12
N GLU A 2 31.54 -30.15 17.86
CA GLU A 2 31.16 -28.73 18.04
C GLU A 2 29.94 -28.46 17.14
N GLU A 3 28.78 -28.46 17.79
CA GLU A 3 27.46 -28.36 17.18
C GLU A 3 27.28 -26.91 16.68
N LEU A 4 27.12 -26.72 15.38
CA LEU A 4 26.83 -25.41 14.78
C LEU A 4 25.41 -24.97 15.18
N SER A 5 25.33 -24.26 16.30
CA SER A 5 24.13 -23.55 16.73
C SER A 5 23.81 -22.42 15.75
N ILE A 6 22.75 -22.59 14.95
CA ILE A 6 22.21 -21.54 14.09
C ILE A 6 21.48 -20.53 14.99
N ARG A 7 22.19 -19.45 15.34
CA ARG A 7 21.63 -18.32 16.09
C ARG A 7 20.79 -17.45 15.15
N LYS A 8 19.52 -17.21 15.50
CA LYS A 8 18.68 -16.19 14.84
C LYS A 8 19.26 -14.81 15.11
N VAL A 9 19.63 -14.11 14.05
CA VAL A 9 20.16 -12.74 14.09
C VAL A 9 18.99 -11.75 14.16
N SER A 10 19.05 -10.80 15.09
CA SER A 10 17.99 -9.79 15.23
C SER A 10 17.98 -8.81 14.05
N PRO A 11 16.83 -8.19 13.71
CA PRO A 11 16.76 -7.17 12.66
C PRO A 11 17.72 -5.98 12.87
N ARG A 12 18.12 -5.71 14.12
CA ARG A 12 19.08 -4.66 14.47
C ARG A 12 20.52 -5.07 14.13
N GLU A 13 20.91 -6.32 14.41
CA GLU A 13 22.22 -6.86 14.06
C GLU A 13 22.39 -7.02 12.55
N TYR A 14 21.33 -7.38 11.83
CA TYR A 14 21.34 -7.45 10.36
C TYR A 14 21.58 -6.07 9.72
N ARG A 15 20.93 -5.02 10.25
CA ARG A 15 21.12 -3.62 9.81
C ARG A 15 22.54 -3.10 10.06
N GLN A 16 23.16 -3.46 11.19
CA GLN A 16 24.54 -3.07 11.48
C GLN A 16 25.54 -3.78 10.55
N CYS A 17 25.31 -5.05 10.24
CA CYS A 17 26.13 -5.82 9.31
C CYS A 17 26.02 -5.27 7.88
N TRP A 18 24.81 -4.83 7.48
CA TRP A 18 24.54 -4.15 6.21
C TRP A 18 25.26 -2.80 6.08
N ALA A 19 25.19 -1.95 7.12
CA ALA A 19 25.88 -0.66 7.15
C ALA A 19 27.41 -0.81 7.02
N ASN A 20 27.99 -1.81 7.69
CA ASN A 20 29.43 -2.09 7.60
C ASN A 20 29.83 -2.60 6.20
N LYS A 21 29.00 -3.41 5.54
CA LYS A 21 29.29 -3.92 4.18
C LYS A 21 29.14 -2.87 3.09
N MET A 22 28.17 -1.95 3.19
CA MET A 22 28.01 -0.86 2.21
C MET A 22 29.20 0.10 2.17
N SER A 23 29.90 0.28 3.30
CA SER A 23 31.10 1.13 3.37
C SER A 23 32.28 0.65 2.52
N GLN A 24 32.24 -0.61 2.05
CA GLN A 24 33.33 -1.25 1.31
C GLN A 24 33.15 -1.24 -0.22
N PHE A 25 32.00 -0.81 -0.75
CA PHE A 25 31.73 -0.79 -2.20
C PHE A 25 31.60 0.63 -2.74
N GLN A 26 32.62 1.09 -3.48
CA GLN A 26 32.61 2.38 -4.16
C GLN A 26 32.16 2.22 -5.63
N GLY A 27 31.01 2.80 -5.97
CA GLY A 27 30.55 2.96 -7.36
C GLY A 27 29.03 2.80 -7.54
N PRO A 28 28.33 3.73 -8.22
CA PRO A 28 26.86 3.77 -8.26
C PRO A 28 26.22 2.63 -9.04
N VAL A 29 26.95 1.99 -9.99
CA VAL A 29 26.40 0.93 -10.85
C VAL A 29 26.41 -0.44 -10.15
N CYS A 30 27.43 -0.73 -9.33
CA CYS A 30 27.51 -1.98 -8.58
C CYS A 30 26.47 -2.06 -7.44
N GLN A 31 26.09 -0.93 -6.84
CA GLN A 31 25.11 -0.90 -5.76
C GLN A 31 23.68 -1.21 -6.22
N VAL A 32 23.31 -0.80 -7.45
CA VAL A 32 21.97 -1.02 -8.01
C VAL A 32 21.79 -2.47 -8.46
N ALA A 33 22.78 -3.05 -9.16
CA ALA A 33 22.71 -4.44 -9.62
C ALA A 33 22.67 -5.46 -8.47
N TRP A 34 23.40 -5.20 -7.37
CA TRP A 34 23.37 -6.05 -6.18
C TRP A 34 22.09 -5.87 -5.34
N GLY A 35 21.55 -4.65 -5.26
CA GLY A 35 20.28 -4.39 -4.58
C GLY A 35 19.11 -5.19 -5.19
N CYS A 36 19.06 -5.28 -6.53
CA CYS A 36 18.07 -6.10 -7.22
C CYS A 36 18.24 -7.61 -6.99
N TYR A 37 19.49 -8.10 -6.91
CA TYR A 37 19.77 -9.52 -6.68
C TYR A 37 19.38 -9.96 -5.25
N VAL A 38 19.56 -9.08 -4.26
CA VAL A 38 19.19 -9.34 -2.86
C VAL A 38 17.66 -9.31 -2.66
N LEU A 39 16.95 -8.37 -3.29
CA LEU A 39 15.49 -8.35 -3.28
C LEU A 39 14.91 -9.63 -3.93
N LEU A 40 15.52 -10.09 -5.01
CA LEU A 40 15.14 -11.35 -5.65
C LEU A 40 15.38 -12.54 -4.71
N ALA A 41 16.55 -12.64 -4.05
CA ALA A 41 16.86 -13.74 -3.14
C ALA A 41 15.95 -13.80 -1.89
N ILE A 42 15.52 -12.64 -1.38
CA ILE A 42 14.55 -12.54 -0.27
C ILE A 42 13.17 -13.07 -0.70
N SER A 43 12.74 -12.80 -1.94
CA SER A 43 11.44 -13.28 -2.45
C SER A 43 11.37 -14.78 -2.70
N ILE A 44 12.50 -15.49 -2.82
CA ILE A 44 12.53 -16.96 -3.09
C ILE A 44 12.95 -17.80 -1.88
N GLY A 45 13.20 -17.19 -0.71
CA GLY A 45 13.53 -17.95 0.51
C GLY A 45 14.85 -18.73 0.45
N ALA A 46 15.79 -18.31 -0.40
CA ALA A 46 17.08 -18.97 -0.51
C ALA A 46 17.91 -18.71 0.76
N HIS A 47 18.23 -19.78 1.50
CA HIS A 47 19.16 -19.71 2.62
C HIS A 47 20.59 -19.51 2.07
N CYS A 48 21.12 -18.30 2.20
CA CYS A 48 22.55 -18.07 2.00
C CYS A 48 23.34 -18.70 3.14
N ALA A 49 23.84 -19.91 2.95
CA ALA A 49 24.97 -20.41 3.72
C ALA A 49 26.22 -19.66 3.26
N MET A 50 26.71 -18.70 4.05
CA MET A 50 27.99 -18.06 3.79
C MET A 50 29.09 -18.89 4.45
N SER A 51 29.87 -19.65 3.67
CA SER A 51 31.24 -19.98 4.06
C SER A 51 32.12 -18.79 3.74
N SER A 52 32.83 -18.27 4.74
CA SER A 52 33.98 -17.40 4.52
C SER A 52 35.05 -18.22 3.79
N ASP A 53 35.26 -17.94 2.51
CA ASP A 53 36.58 -17.66 1.94
C ASP A 53 36.54 -17.70 0.41
N ASN A 54 37.01 -16.60 -0.19
CA ASN A 54 37.26 -16.34 -1.61
C ASN A 54 36.07 -16.38 -2.56
N LEU A 55 35.93 -15.35 -3.40
CA LEU A 55 35.48 -15.47 -4.80
C LEU A 55 35.67 -14.14 -5.55
N ALA A 56 36.45 -14.22 -6.64
CA ALA A 56 36.61 -13.20 -7.67
C ALA A 56 35.39 -13.21 -8.64
N CYS A 57 35.16 -12.09 -9.35
CA CYS A 57 34.10 -11.96 -10.35
C CYS A 57 34.33 -12.83 -11.60
N PRO A 58 33.29 -13.49 -12.18
CA PRO A 58 33.40 -14.09 -13.50
C PRO A 58 33.17 -13.07 -14.62
N SER A 59 33.98 -13.17 -15.68
CA SER A 59 33.86 -12.39 -16.92
C SER A 59 32.82 -12.97 -17.89
N THR A 60 32.30 -12.11 -18.74
CA THR A 60 31.29 -12.38 -19.78
C THR A 60 31.81 -13.30 -20.89
N SER A 61 31.66 -14.61 -20.72
CA SER A 61 31.69 -15.59 -21.80
C SER A 61 31.14 -16.91 -21.32
N ASP A 62 29.81 -17.08 -21.29
CA ASP A 62 29.16 -18.39 -21.30
C ASP A 62 27.64 -18.22 -21.48
N LEU A 63 27.24 -17.89 -22.70
CA LEU A 63 25.88 -18.09 -23.19
C LEU A 63 25.99 -18.90 -24.48
N ARG A 64 25.94 -20.23 -24.37
CA ARG A 64 25.48 -21.08 -25.48
C ARG A 64 25.01 -22.46 -25.01
N THR A 65 23.71 -22.68 -25.25
CA THR A 65 23.04 -23.91 -25.73
C THR A 65 23.18 -25.21 -24.94
N GLN A 66 22.04 -25.88 -24.68
CA GLN A 66 21.73 -27.29 -25.06
C GLN A 66 20.25 -27.65 -24.72
N PRO A 67 19.66 -28.71 -25.33
CA PRO A 67 18.30 -28.68 -25.88
C PRO A 67 17.23 -29.48 -25.10
N VAL A 68 15.96 -29.29 -25.51
CA VAL A 68 14.77 -30.03 -25.04
C VAL A 68 14.58 -31.29 -25.88
N ALA A 69 14.49 -32.46 -25.24
CA ALA A 69 14.19 -33.74 -25.88
C ALA A 69 12.67 -34.00 -25.91
N ALA A 70 12.20 -34.42 -27.09
CA ALA A 70 10.85 -34.91 -27.36
C ALA A 70 10.71 -36.40 -27.00
N LEU A 71 9.50 -36.84 -26.65
CA LEU A 71 9.11 -38.25 -26.63
C LEU A 71 7.78 -38.44 -27.37
N ASP A 72 7.82 -39.43 -28.26
CA ASP A 72 6.86 -39.77 -29.31
C ASP A 72 5.62 -40.55 -28.85
N LYS A 73 4.65 -40.60 -29.78
CA LYS A 73 3.39 -41.36 -29.80
C LYS A 73 3.61 -42.84 -30.14
N GLU A 74 2.62 -43.69 -29.80
CA GLU A 74 1.90 -44.65 -30.68
C GLU A 74 1.15 -45.73 -29.86
N GLY A 75 -0.04 -46.14 -30.31
CA GLY A 75 -0.79 -47.29 -29.76
C GLY A 75 -2.30 -47.30 -30.03
N ILE A 76 -2.72 -48.04 -31.07
CA ILE A 76 -4.07 -48.19 -31.65
C ILE A 76 -4.83 -49.42 -31.11
N GLY A 77 -6.18 -49.37 -31.03
CA GLY A 77 -7.05 -50.56 -31.28
C GLY A 77 -8.22 -50.83 -30.32
N PRO A 78 -9.33 -51.48 -30.75
CA PRO A 78 -10.69 -50.96 -30.55
C PRO A 78 -11.73 -51.92 -29.90
N ALA A 79 -12.94 -51.38 -29.64
CA ALA A 79 -14.28 -51.95 -29.97
C ALA A 79 -15.36 -52.02 -28.85
N MET A 80 -16.52 -51.46 -29.21
CA MET A 80 -17.90 -51.96 -29.07
C MET A 80 -18.78 -51.81 -27.80
N THR A 81 -19.99 -51.29 -28.10
CA THR A 81 -21.35 -51.62 -27.61
C THR A 81 -21.89 -51.06 -26.27
N SER A 82 -22.68 -49.98 -26.42
CA SER A 82 -24.10 -49.78 -26.01
C SER A 82 -24.63 -50.32 -24.67
N ILE A 83 -25.25 -49.43 -23.88
CA ILE A 83 -26.61 -49.54 -23.28
C ILE A 83 -27.03 -48.15 -22.72
N PRO A 84 -28.30 -47.73 -22.86
CA PRO A 84 -28.80 -46.40 -22.44
C PRO A 84 -29.26 -46.41 -20.96
N ILE A 85 -29.55 -45.25 -20.35
CA ILE A 85 -30.71 -44.99 -19.45
C ILE A 85 -30.63 -43.62 -18.74
N VAL A 86 -31.74 -42.89 -18.88
CA VAL A 86 -32.36 -41.89 -17.98
C VAL A 86 -31.83 -40.44 -17.96
N ALA A 87 -32.70 -39.58 -18.51
CA ALA A 87 -32.77 -38.16 -18.25
C ALA A 87 -33.11 -37.87 -16.79
N CYS A 88 -32.31 -37.02 -16.15
CA CYS A 88 -32.74 -36.28 -14.96
C CYS A 88 -32.65 -34.79 -15.30
N SER A 89 -33.82 -34.19 -15.52
CA SER A 89 -33.99 -32.75 -15.59
C SER A 89 -33.57 -32.14 -14.25
N THR A 90 -32.44 -31.46 -14.23
CA THR A 90 -32.17 -30.44 -13.21
C THR A 90 -32.04 -29.12 -13.95
N SER A 91 -32.97 -28.22 -13.63
CA SER A 91 -32.89 -26.81 -14.00
C SER A 91 -31.53 -26.28 -13.56
N LEU A 92 -30.64 -26.07 -14.51
CA LEU A 92 -29.47 -25.23 -14.32
C LEU A 92 -30.00 -23.81 -14.10
N SER A 93 -30.09 -23.42 -12.83
CA SER A 93 -30.11 -22.02 -12.48
C SER A 93 -28.83 -21.41 -13.01
N GLU A 94 -28.98 -20.43 -13.88
CA GLU A 94 -27.87 -19.62 -14.38
C GLU A 94 -27.20 -18.95 -13.18
N HIS A 95 -26.07 -19.51 -12.75
CA HIS A 95 -25.17 -18.84 -11.84
C HIS A 95 -24.67 -17.56 -12.52
N HIS A 96 -25.28 -16.44 -12.14
CA HIS A 96 -24.76 -15.10 -12.39
C HIS A 96 -23.32 -15.03 -11.86
N SER A 97 -22.35 -15.10 -12.78
CA SER A 97 -20.93 -14.94 -12.49
C SER A 97 -20.63 -13.45 -12.30
N GLY A 98 -20.83 -12.96 -11.07
CA GLY A 98 -20.55 -11.58 -10.67
C GLY A 98 -19.47 -11.45 -9.58
N GLY A 99 -18.53 -12.40 -9.46
CA GLY A 99 -17.71 -12.56 -8.25
C GLY A 99 -16.18 -12.52 -8.40
N SER A 100 -15.62 -11.92 -9.46
CA SER A 100 -14.16 -12.02 -9.72
C SER A 100 -13.28 -11.00 -8.97
N GLY A 101 -13.83 -9.84 -8.59
CA GLY A 101 -13.07 -8.73 -7.98
C GLY A 101 -12.81 -8.88 -6.48
N THR A 102 -13.87 -9.10 -5.69
CA THR A 102 -13.81 -9.18 -4.22
C THR A 102 -12.84 -10.24 -3.71
N ASN A 103 -12.73 -11.37 -4.43
CA ASN A 103 -11.79 -12.43 -4.09
C ASN A 103 -10.32 -11.97 -4.23
N LYS A 104 -10.00 -11.13 -5.23
CA LYS A 104 -8.64 -10.62 -5.43
C LYS A 104 -8.26 -9.53 -4.43
N ASN A 105 -9.19 -8.64 -4.06
CA ASN A 105 -8.96 -7.65 -3.01
C ASN A 105 -8.63 -8.34 -1.68
N LYS A 106 -9.42 -9.34 -1.31
CA LYS A 106 -9.18 -10.14 -0.10
C LYS A 106 -7.82 -10.84 -0.13
N GLN A 107 -7.47 -11.50 -1.24
CA GLN A 107 -6.17 -12.14 -1.40
C GLN A 107 -4.99 -11.16 -1.25
N MET A 108 -5.12 -9.93 -1.77
CA MET A 108 -4.12 -8.88 -1.57
C MET A 108 -3.96 -8.55 -0.08
N VAL A 109 -5.06 -8.37 0.65
CA VAL A 109 -5.02 -8.08 2.10
C VAL A 109 -4.45 -9.26 2.89
N GLU A 110 -4.83 -10.49 2.57
CA GLU A 110 -4.27 -11.72 3.16
C GLU A 110 -2.75 -11.83 2.93
N GLN A 111 -2.26 -11.42 1.75
CA GLN A 111 -0.81 -11.37 1.47
C GLN A 111 -0.11 -10.34 2.35
N LEU A 112 -0.68 -9.14 2.52
CA LEU A 112 -0.13 -8.12 3.41
C LEU A 112 -0.07 -8.62 4.87
N GLN A 113 -1.10 -9.34 5.34
CA GLN A 113 -1.08 -10.00 6.65
C GLN A 113 0.02 -11.05 6.74
N ARG A 114 0.12 -11.92 5.74
CA ARG A 114 1.10 -13.02 5.71
C ARG A 114 2.54 -12.52 5.74
N TYR A 115 2.83 -11.38 5.11
CA TYR A 115 4.14 -10.73 5.15
C TYR A 115 4.37 -9.86 6.40
N GLY A 116 3.39 -9.78 7.31
CA GLY A 116 3.51 -9.03 8.55
C GLY A 116 3.42 -7.51 8.39
N VAL A 117 2.93 -7.02 7.25
CA VAL A 117 2.68 -5.59 7.01
C VAL A 117 1.54 -5.11 7.91
N ILE A 118 0.48 -5.93 8.03
CA ILE A 118 -0.67 -5.65 8.88
C ILE A 118 -0.97 -6.79 9.84
N SER A 119 -1.23 -6.42 11.08
CA SER A 119 -1.67 -7.31 12.16
C SER A 119 -3.02 -6.92 12.73
N SER A 120 -3.46 -5.67 12.53
CA SER A 120 -4.75 -5.19 13.02
C SER A 120 -5.92 -5.82 12.26
N LYS A 121 -6.83 -6.45 13.03
CA LYS A 121 -8.08 -7.02 12.48
C LYS A 121 -8.99 -5.95 11.89
N LYS A 122 -9.09 -4.79 12.56
CA LYS A 122 -9.93 -3.68 12.10
C LYS A 122 -9.43 -3.12 10.77
N VAL A 123 -8.11 -2.94 10.63
CA VAL A 123 -7.51 -2.48 9.37
C VAL A 123 -7.74 -3.48 8.24
N VAL A 124 -7.60 -4.78 8.53
CA VAL A 124 -7.86 -5.86 7.57
C VAL A 124 -9.30 -5.83 7.09
N GLU A 125 -10.27 -5.81 8.01
CA GLU A 125 -11.71 -5.76 7.68
C GLU A 125 -12.06 -4.55 6.80
N VAL A 126 -11.50 -3.38 7.11
CA VAL A 126 -11.72 -2.15 6.34
C VAL A 126 -11.12 -2.24 4.94
N MET A 127 -9.88 -2.71 4.81
CA MET A 127 -9.23 -2.86 3.50
C MET A 127 -9.87 -3.97 2.65
N GLU A 128 -10.42 -5.03 3.27
CA GLU A 128 -11.21 -6.04 2.57
C GLU A 128 -12.55 -5.47 2.07
N THR A 129 -13.17 -4.59 2.86
CA THR A 129 -14.47 -3.96 2.57
C THR A 129 -14.36 -2.91 1.45
N ILE A 130 -13.31 -2.09 1.46
CA ILE A 130 -13.08 -1.05 0.45
C ILE A 130 -12.23 -1.64 -0.68
N ASP A 131 -12.90 -2.12 -1.72
CA ASP A 131 -12.25 -2.73 -2.88
C ASP A 131 -11.39 -1.70 -3.63
N ARG A 132 -10.07 -1.93 -3.61
CA ARG A 132 -9.08 -1.05 -4.27
C ARG A 132 -9.29 -0.91 -5.77
N ALA A 133 -9.86 -1.91 -6.47
CA ALA A 133 -10.09 -1.82 -7.91
C ALA A 133 -11.03 -0.68 -8.32
N LEU A 134 -11.88 -0.22 -7.40
CA LEU A 134 -12.78 0.91 -7.65
C LEU A 134 -12.07 2.27 -7.61
N PHE A 135 -10.83 2.31 -7.15
CA PHE A 135 -10.05 3.53 -6.90
C PHE A 135 -8.83 3.64 -7.80
N VAL A 136 -8.70 2.79 -8.82
CA VAL A 136 -7.60 2.82 -9.77
C VAL A 136 -8.15 2.92 -11.19
N PRO A 137 -7.39 3.47 -12.16
CA PRO A 137 -7.83 3.49 -13.56
C PRO A 137 -8.04 2.07 -14.12
N ASP A 138 -8.97 1.94 -15.06
CA ASP A 138 -9.26 0.67 -15.73
C ASP A 138 -8.00 0.08 -16.39
N GLY A 139 -7.88 -1.25 -16.34
CA GLY A 139 -6.74 -1.98 -16.91
C GLY A 139 -5.46 -1.94 -16.07
N THR A 140 -5.44 -1.23 -14.93
CA THR A 140 -4.32 -1.28 -13.99
C THR A 140 -4.36 -2.54 -13.12
N PRO A 141 -3.20 -3.07 -12.70
CA PRO A 141 -3.15 -4.23 -11.81
C PRO A 141 -3.45 -3.81 -10.36
N ALA A 142 -4.72 -3.49 -10.08
CA ALA A 142 -5.21 -2.89 -8.83
C ALA A 142 -4.67 -3.52 -7.53
N TYR A 143 -4.49 -4.83 -7.54
CA TYR A 143 -4.18 -5.65 -6.37
C TYR A 143 -2.69 -5.97 -6.22
N VAL A 144 -1.83 -5.47 -7.11
CA VAL A 144 -0.37 -5.57 -6.95
C VAL A 144 0.08 -4.55 -5.93
N ASP A 145 0.95 -4.98 -5.01
CA ASP A 145 1.48 -4.11 -3.95
C ASP A 145 2.51 -3.09 -4.47
N SER A 146 2.03 -2.11 -5.24
CA SER A 146 2.84 -1.03 -5.80
C SER A 146 1.99 0.22 -6.06
N PRO A 147 2.60 1.42 -6.14
CA PRO A 147 1.89 2.62 -6.53
C PRO A 147 1.41 2.55 -7.98
N MET A 148 0.24 3.12 -8.26
CA MET A 148 -0.31 3.20 -9.63
C MET A 148 -0.53 4.66 -10.02
N ALA A 149 -0.22 5.02 -11.27
CA ALA A 149 -0.49 6.35 -11.79
C ALA A 149 -2.00 6.61 -11.91
N ILE A 150 -2.44 7.81 -11.53
CA ILE A 150 -3.86 8.22 -11.55
C ILE A 150 -4.10 9.47 -12.40
N GLY A 151 -3.10 9.85 -13.21
CA GLY A 151 -3.06 11.13 -13.92
C GLY A 151 -2.53 12.28 -13.07
N TYR A 152 -2.40 13.46 -13.67
CA TYR A 152 -2.03 14.71 -12.98
C TYR A 152 -0.73 14.63 -12.16
N ASN A 153 0.24 13.83 -12.61
CA ASN A 153 1.51 13.55 -11.92
C ASN A 153 1.34 13.01 -10.49
N ALA A 154 0.20 12.38 -10.21
CA ALA A 154 -0.11 11.73 -8.95
C ALA A 154 -0.16 10.21 -9.09
N THR A 155 -0.03 9.54 -7.96
CA THR A 155 -0.19 8.09 -7.83
C THR A 155 -1.09 7.76 -6.66
N ILE A 156 -1.91 6.72 -6.78
CA ILE A 156 -2.45 6.03 -5.62
C ILE A 156 -1.33 5.21 -4.97
N SER A 157 -1.12 5.38 -3.67
CA SER A 157 -0.06 4.70 -2.92
C SER A 157 -0.22 3.19 -2.94
N ALA A 158 0.88 2.46 -2.75
CA ALA A 158 0.87 1.01 -2.64
C ALA A 158 -0.05 0.53 -1.50
N PRO A 159 -0.73 -0.61 -1.65
CA PRO A 159 -1.51 -1.25 -0.60
C PRO A 159 -0.82 -1.29 0.77
N HIS A 160 0.45 -1.69 0.87
CA HIS A 160 1.15 -1.74 2.15
C HIS A 160 1.23 -0.37 2.84
N MET A 161 1.41 0.72 2.09
CA MET A 161 1.49 2.06 2.66
C MET A 161 0.16 2.53 3.25
N HIS A 162 -0.97 2.24 2.58
CA HIS A 162 -2.29 2.49 3.15
C HIS A 162 -2.51 1.68 4.43
N ALA A 163 -2.11 0.40 4.39
CA ALA A 163 -2.18 -0.51 5.52
C ALA A 163 -1.38 0.00 6.73
N THR A 164 -0.14 0.46 6.50
CA THR A 164 0.71 1.07 7.52
C THR A 164 0.08 2.34 8.09
N CYS A 165 -0.40 3.26 7.26
CA CYS A 165 -1.01 4.51 7.73
C CYS A 165 -2.29 4.27 8.53
N LEU A 166 -3.13 3.32 8.11
CA LEU A 166 -4.34 2.92 8.84
C LEU A 166 -4.00 2.37 10.24
N GLN A 167 -2.95 1.53 10.35
CA GLN A 167 -2.53 1.02 11.66
C GLN A 167 -1.96 2.11 12.56
N LEU A 168 -1.14 3.01 12.01
CA LEU A 168 -0.57 4.12 12.78
C LEU A 168 -1.66 5.06 13.33
N LEU A 169 -2.76 5.22 12.61
CA LEU A 169 -3.88 6.09 12.98
C LEU A 169 -5.05 5.34 13.64
N GLU A 170 -4.97 4.02 13.82
CA GLU A 170 -6.12 3.19 14.22
C GLU A 170 -6.78 3.68 15.50
N GLU A 171 -6.00 4.01 16.53
CA GLU A 171 -6.49 4.52 17.83
C GLU A 171 -7.24 5.86 17.71
N ASN A 172 -6.94 6.64 16.67
CA ASN A 172 -7.54 7.93 16.36
C ASN A 172 -8.61 7.84 15.24
N LEU A 173 -8.91 6.62 14.78
CA LEU A 173 -9.93 6.32 13.77
C LEU A 173 -11.00 5.40 14.40
N GLN A 174 -11.66 5.91 15.44
CA GLN A 174 -12.73 5.20 16.16
C GLN A 174 -14.11 5.78 15.84
N PRO A 175 -15.20 5.01 16.05
CA PRO A 175 -16.55 5.50 15.81
C PRO A 175 -16.82 6.87 16.45
N GLY A 176 -17.31 7.84 15.67
CA GLY A 176 -17.58 9.20 16.13
C GLY A 176 -16.40 10.19 15.99
N MET A 177 -15.20 9.73 15.64
CA MET A 177 -14.03 10.59 15.48
C MET A 177 -14.01 11.34 14.14
N HIS A 178 -13.21 12.40 14.09
CA HIS A 178 -13.00 13.26 12.94
C HIS A 178 -11.61 13.04 12.34
N ALA A 179 -11.54 12.76 11.05
CA ALA A 179 -10.31 12.51 10.31
C ALA A 179 -10.17 13.44 9.10
N LEU A 180 -8.94 13.89 8.84
CA LEU A 180 -8.55 14.63 7.65
C LEU A 180 -7.54 13.82 6.83
N ASP A 181 -7.77 13.75 5.52
CA ASP A 181 -6.89 13.12 4.53
C ASP A 181 -6.43 14.17 3.51
N VAL A 182 -5.24 14.71 3.72
CA VAL A 182 -4.61 15.72 2.87
C VAL A 182 -3.95 15.06 1.66
N GLY A 183 -4.24 15.54 0.45
CA GLY A 183 -3.81 14.89 -0.78
C GLY A 183 -4.59 13.62 -1.02
N SER A 184 -5.92 13.67 -0.85
CA SER A 184 -6.80 12.49 -0.86
C SER A 184 -6.77 11.70 -2.18
N GLY A 185 -6.31 12.31 -3.29
CA GLY A 185 -6.10 11.62 -4.57
C GLY A 185 -7.35 10.90 -5.06
N THR A 186 -7.29 9.56 -5.09
CA THR A 186 -8.41 8.73 -5.56
C THR A 186 -9.54 8.58 -4.56
N GLY A 187 -9.35 9.03 -3.31
CA GLY A 187 -10.31 8.91 -2.22
C GLY A 187 -10.31 7.57 -1.50
N TYR A 188 -9.38 6.65 -1.83
CA TYR A 188 -9.32 5.31 -1.22
C TYR A 188 -9.15 5.38 0.30
N LEU A 189 -8.13 6.12 0.76
CA LEU A 189 -7.83 6.19 2.19
C LEU A 189 -8.89 6.99 2.94
N THR A 190 -9.44 8.04 2.34
CA THR A 190 -10.60 8.77 2.88
C THR A 190 -11.81 7.84 3.09
N ALA A 191 -12.09 6.93 2.16
CA ALA A 191 -13.16 5.93 2.28
C ALA A 191 -12.87 4.91 3.41
N CYS A 192 -11.62 4.46 3.55
CA CYS A 192 -11.20 3.64 4.68
C CYS A 192 -11.40 4.36 6.02
N PHE A 193 -11.00 5.63 6.14
CA PHE A 193 -11.20 6.43 7.34
C PHE A 193 -12.67 6.57 7.69
N ALA A 194 -13.52 6.92 6.71
CA ALA A 194 -14.96 7.03 6.92
C ALA A 194 -15.57 5.71 7.43
N THR A 195 -15.09 4.58 6.91
CA THR A 195 -15.54 3.25 7.34
C THR A 195 -15.14 2.97 8.79
N MET A 196 -13.95 3.41 9.22
CA MET A 196 -13.47 3.25 10.59
C MET A 196 -14.16 4.17 11.61
N VAL A 197 -14.44 5.43 11.25
CA VAL A 197 -15.12 6.41 12.12
C VAL A 197 -16.65 6.32 12.07
N GLY A 198 -17.19 5.63 11.07
CA GLY A 198 -18.61 5.33 10.95
C GLY A 198 -19.50 6.55 10.70
N PRO A 199 -20.84 6.36 10.69
CA PRO A 199 -21.81 7.40 10.33
C PRO A 199 -21.93 8.53 11.36
N GLN A 200 -21.46 8.32 12.59
CA GLN A 200 -21.43 9.35 13.64
C GLN A 200 -20.12 10.16 13.62
N GLY A 201 -19.10 9.67 12.92
CA GLY A 201 -17.84 10.38 12.73
C GLY A 201 -17.83 11.18 11.43
N ARG A 202 -16.64 11.67 11.07
CA ARG A 202 -16.43 12.43 9.84
C ARG A 202 -15.06 12.18 9.26
N ALA A 203 -14.97 11.81 7.99
CA ALA A 203 -13.72 11.76 7.23
C ALA A 203 -13.77 12.77 6.08
N ILE A 204 -12.73 13.58 5.96
CA ILE A 204 -12.65 14.67 4.99
C ILE A 204 -11.40 14.49 4.15
N GLY A 205 -11.57 14.36 2.84
CA GLY A 205 -10.48 14.43 1.87
C GLY A 205 -10.28 15.87 1.37
N VAL A 206 -9.03 16.31 1.26
CA VAL A 206 -8.68 17.57 0.58
C VAL A 206 -7.72 17.28 -0.54
N GLU A 207 -8.02 17.76 -1.74
CA GLU A 207 -7.25 17.52 -2.95
C GLU A 207 -7.22 18.78 -3.82
N HIS A 208 -6.03 19.23 -4.22
CA HIS A 208 -5.87 20.49 -4.96
C HIS A 208 -6.11 20.35 -6.48
N ILE A 209 -6.26 19.14 -7.01
CA ILE A 209 -6.65 18.88 -8.41
C ILE A 209 -8.17 18.61 -8.48
N PRO A 210 -8.99 19.56 -8.99
CA PRO A 210 -10.45 19.40 -9.05
C PRO A 210 -10.91 18.15 -9.82
N GLU A 211 -10.15 17.74 -10.83
CA GLU A 211 -10.43 16.55 -11.62
C GLU A 211 -10.25 15.26 -10.80
N LEU A 212 -9.27 15.23 -9.88
CA LEU A 212 -9.10 14.12 -8.93
C LEU A 212 -10.20 14.12 -7.88
N VAL A 213 -10.65 15.29 -7.40
CA VAL A 213 -11.83 15.40 -6.51
C VAL A 213 -13.08 14.83 -7.19
N ALA A 214 -13.35 15.21 -8.43
CA ALA A 214 -14.51 14.71 -9.16
C ALA A 214 -14.42 13.20 -9.41
N SER A 215 -13.22 12.68 -9.69
CA SER A 215 -12.98 11.25 -9.86
C SER A 215 -13.12 10.48 -8.55
N SER A 216 -12.62 11.01 -7.43
CA SER A 216 -12.64 10.33 -6.14
C SER A 216 -14.07 10.17 -5.61
N ILE A 217 -14.91 11.21 -5.77
CA ILE A 217 -16.34 11.14 -5.45
C ILE A 217 -17.00 9.98 -6.22
N LYS A 218 -16.76 9.88 -7.54
CA LYS A 218 -17.30 8.78 -8.36
C LYS A 218 -16.79 7.40 -7.95
N ASN A 219 -15.53 7.30 -7.52
CA ASN A 219 -14.96 6.05 -7.02
C ASN A 219 -15.65 5.63 -5.71
N ILE A 220 -15.85 6.59 -4.80
CA ILE A 220 -16.48 6.37 -3.50
C ILE A 220 -17.95 5.98 -3.67
N GLU A 221 -18.69 6.62 -4.58
CA GLU A 221 -20.09 6.30 -4.91
C GLU A 221 -20.29 4.85 -5.37
N LYS A 222 -19.26 4.24 -5.99
CA LYS A 222 -19.27 2.84 -6.42
C LYS A 222 -18.84 1.87 -5.32
N SER A 223 -18.26 2.38 -4.24
CA SER A 223 -17.67 1.58 -3.15
C SER A 223 -18.66 1.31 -2.01
N ALA A 224 -18.26 0.47 -1.06
CA ALA A 224 -19.03 0.23 0.16
C ALA A 224 -19.20 1.50 1.04
N ALA A 225 -18.40 2.55 0.83
CA ALA A 225 -18.50 3.82 1.55
C ALA A 225 -19.54 4.79 0.96
N ALA A 226 -20.28 4.40 -0.09
CA ALA A 226 -21.24 5.29 -0.77
C ALA A 226 -22.34 5.84 0.17
N SER A 227 -22.79 5.05 1.15
CA SER A 227 -23.78 5.49 2.14
C SER A 227 -23.22 6.56 3.08
N LEU A 228 -21.92 6.50 3.40
CA LEU A 228 -21.23 7.47 4.26
C LEU A 228 -21.07 8.82 3.55
N LEU A 229 -20.79 8.80 2.24
CA LEU A 229 -20.80 9.99 1.39
C LEU A 229 -22.20 10.64 1.38
N LYS A 230 -23.25 9.84 1.11
CA LYS A 230 -24.64 10.34 1.10
C LYS A 230 -25.10 10.85 2.46
N GLY A 231 -24.62 10.22 3.54
CA GLY A 231 -24.91 10.61 4.93
C GLY A 231 -24.10 11.80 5.44
N GLY A 232 -23.12 12.29 4.68
CA GLY A 232 -22.28 13.43 5.05
C GLY A 232 -21.19 13.12 6.10
N SER A 233 -21.01 11.84 6.47
CA SER A 233 -19.89 11.39 7.30
C SER A 233 -18.60 11.20 6.48
N LEU A 234 -18.70 11.21 5.16
CA LEU A 234 -17.57 11.33 4.23
C LEU A 234 -17.78 12.56 3.34
N SER A 235 -16.72 13.34 3.11
CA SER A 235 -16.71 14.37 2.06
C SER A 235 -15.30 14.53 1.46
N VAL A 236 -15.22 15.02 0.21
CA VAL A 236 -13.96 15.35 -0.46
C VAL A 236 -14.07 16.73 -1.08
N HIS A 237 -13.08 17.59 -0.86
CA HIS A 237 -13.10 18.99 -1.25
C HIS A 237 -11.89 19.38 -2.08
N ALA A 238 -12.12 20.33 -3.00
CA ALA A 238 -11.04 20.98 -3.72
C ALA A 238 -10.40 22.07 -2.85
N GLY A 239 -9.10 21.97 -2.58
CA GLY A 239 -8.42 22.95 -1.73
C GLY A 239 -6.93 22.69 -1.58
N ASP A 240 -6.21 23.69 -1.06
CA ASP A 240 -4.81 23.54 -0.70
C ASP A 240 -4.69 22.84 0.65
N GLY A 241 -4.32 21.55 0.59
CA GLY A 241 -4.22 20.72 1.79
C GLY A 241 -3.13 21.16 2.79
N ARG A 242 -2.20 22.06 2.41
CA ARG A 242 -1.22 22.65 3.35
C ARG A 242 -1.90 23.51 4.41
N GLU A 243 -3.07 24.06 4.07
CA GLU A 243 -3.92 24.86 4.97
C GLU A 243 -4.91 24.00 5.78
N GLY A 244 -4.91 22.68 5.58
CA GLY A 244 -5.88 21.76 6.18
C GLY A 244 -7.31 22.00 5.71
N TRP A 245 -8.28 21.84 6.62
CA TRP A 245 -9.69 22.14 6.36
C TRP A 245 -10.39 22.71 7.62
N PRO A 246 -10.25 24.02 7.89
CA PRO A 246 -10.68 24.60 9.16
C PRO A 246 -12.17 24.43 9.50
N GLU A 247 -13.05 24.31 8.50
CA GLU A 247 -14.52 24.25 8.72
C GLU A 247 -14.99 23.07 9.58
N HIS A 248 -14.17 22.01 9.66
CA HIS A 248 -14.49 20.80 10.42
C HIS A 248 -13.38 20.38 11.38
N ALA A 249 -12.38 21.25 11.56
CA ALA A 249 -11.40 21.14 12.62
C ALA A 249 -12.10 21.30 14.00
N PRO A 250 -11.51 20.77 15.08
CA PRO A 250 -10.25 20.02 15.11
C PRO A 250 -10.42 18.51 14.80
N TYR A 251 -9.32 17.84 14.46
CA TYR A 251 -9.27 16.44 14.03
C TYR A 251 -8.62 15.52 15.06
N ASP A 252 -9.17 14.31 15.20
CA ASP A 252 -8.55 13.22 15.98
C ASP A 252 -7.38 12.60 15.20
N ALA A 253 -7.55 12.47 13.87
CA ALA A 253 -6.55 11.91 12.96
C ALA A 253 -6.30 12.83 11.76
N ILE A 254 -5.04 13.03 11.37
CA ILE A 254 -4.67 13.65 10.10
C ILE A 254 -3.70 12.73 9.35
N HIS A 255 -3.97 12.47 8.09
CA HIS A 255 -3.03 11.84 7.17
C HIS A 255 -2.63 12.84 6.09
N VAL A 256 -1.37 12.80 5.68
CA VAL A 256 -0.86 13.56 4.55
C VAL A 256 -0.29 12.60 3.51
N GLY A 257 -0.98 12.46 2.38
CA GLY A 257 -0.64 11.56 1.28
C GLY A 257 0.46 12.08 0.34
N ALA A 258 1.24 13.08 0.78
CA ALA A 258 2.30 13.70 -0.01
C ALA A 258 3.42 14.20 0.91
N ALA A 259 4.67 14.17 0.43
CA ALA A 259 5.83 14.55 1.21
C ALA A 259 5.95 16.07 1.35
N ALA A 260 5.88 16.57 2.57
CA ALA A 260 6.10 17.98 2.87
C ALA A 260 7.59 18.24 3.14
N PRO A 261 8.14 19.40 2.75
CA PRO A 261 9.51 19.76 3.09
C PRO A 261 9.71 19.92 4.61
N GLU A 262 8.67 20.36 5.31
CA GLU A 262 8.53 20.48 6.76
C GLU A 262 7.06 20.27 7.12
N ILE A 263 6.77 19.96 8.39
CA ILE A 263 5.40 19.72 8.84
C ILE A 263 4.61 21.05 8.78
N PRO A 264 3.50 21.13 8.04
CA PRO A 264 2.72 22.36 7.96
C PRO A 264 2.07 22.72 9.31
N GLN A 265 2.35 23.92 9.82
CA GLN A 265 1.79 24.40 11.08
C GLN A 265 0.25 24.40 11.11
N PRO A 266 -0.48 24.76 10.03
CA PRO A 266 -1.96 24.69 10.03
C PRO A 266 -2.50 23.30 10.37
N LEU A 267 -1.80 22.22 10.00
CA LEU A 267 -2.21 20.85 10.32
C LEU A 267 -1.99 20.52 11.81
N ILE A 268 -0.90 21.01 12.41
CA ILE A 268 -0.65 20.89 13.86
C ILE A 268 -1.73 21.65 14.66
N ASP A 269 -2.09 22.84 14.19
CA ASP A 269 -3.08 23.69 14.85
C ASP A 269 -4.47 23.04 14.82
N GLN A 270 -4.81 22.36 13.71
CA GLN A 270 -6.07 21.66 13.52
C GLN A 270 -6.12 20.27 14.18
N LEU A 271 -5.03 19.74 14.74
CA LEU A 271 -5.09 18.53 15.59
C LEU A 271 -5.75 18.84 16.93
N LYS A 272 -6.62 17.93 17.40
CA LYS A 272 -7.11 17.89 18.78
C LYS A 272 -5.95 17.56 19.74
N PRO A 273 -6.01 18.02 21.01
CA PRO A 273 -5.25 17.37 22.08
C PRO A 273 -5.58 15.86 22.13
N GLY A 274 -4.57 15.01 22.16
CA GLY A 274 -4.67 13.55 21.98
C GLY A 274 -4.74 13.09 20.52
N GLY A 275 -4.76 14.02 19.56
CA GLY A 275 -4.81 13.71 18.13
C GLY A 275 -3.45 13.28 17.57
N ARG A 276 -3.49 12.53 16.47
CA ARG A 276 -2.31 12.00 15.79
C ARG A 276 -2.30 12.37 14.32
N MET A 277 -1.15 12.73 13.80
CA MET A 277 -0.91 12.93 12.37
C MET A 277 0.17 12.00 11.85
N VAL A 278 -0.03 11.48 10.64
CA VAL A 278 0.96 10.71 9.88
C VAL A 278 1.28 11.47 8.60
N ILE A 279 2.56 11.83 8.42
CA ILE A 279 3.02 12.70 7.33
C ILE A 279 4.43 12.29 6.87
N PRO A 280 4.67 12.11 5.56
CA PRO A 280 6.01 12.02 5.01
C PRO A 280 6.68 13.40 5.03
N VAL A 281 7.88 13.48 5.62
CA VAL A 281 8.65 14.73 5.75
C VAL A 281 10.01 14.57 5.09
N GLY A 282 10.35 15.51 4.21
CA GLY A 282 11.64 15.59 3.53
C GLY A 282 11.53 15.88 2.04
N LYS A 283 12.65 16.27 1.42
CA LYS A 283 12.72 16.60 -0.03
C LYS A 283 13.28 15.45 -0.85
N ILE A 284 14.53 15.05 -0.57
CA ILE A 284 15.25 13.99 -1.31
C ILE A 284 15.17 12.67 -0.54
N PHE A 285 15.52 12.71 0.74
CA PHE A 285 15.26 11.64 1.70
C PHE A 285 14.02 12.04 2.49
N GLN A 286 13.09 11.10 2.63
CA GLN A 286 11.81 11.32 3.27
C GLN A 286 11.61 10.26 4.34
N ASP A 287 11.17 10.68 5.51
CA ASP A 287 10.76 9.80 6.59
C ASP A 287 9.27 9.96 6.82
N LEU A 288 8.55 8.84 6.97
CA LEU A 288 7.19 8.84 7.45
C LEU A 288 7.24 9.16 8.94
N GLN A 289 6.71 10.32 9.32
CA GLN A 289 6.71 10.78 10.70
C GLN A 289 5.31 10.64 11.30
N VAL A 290 5.30 10.33 12.60
CA VAL A 290 4.11 10.37 13.43
C VAL A 290 4.25 11.54 14.38
N VAL A 291 3.26 12.41 14.34
CA VAL A 291 3.15 13.62 15.15
C VAL A 291 1.98 13.43 16.09
N GLU A 292 2.21 13.58 17.38
CA GLU A 292 1.15 13.49 18.40
C GLU A 292 1.05 14.82 19.13
N LYS A 293 -0.19 15.31 19.29
CA LYS A 293 -0.47 16.48 20.11
C LYS A 293 -0.86 16.01 21.49
N ASN A 294 -0.02 16.23 22.48
CA ASN A 294 -0.29 15.86 23.86
C ASN A 294 -1.49 16.63 24.42
N LEU A 295 -2.05 16.14 25.52
CA LEU A 295 -3.22 16.77 26.16
C LEU A 295 -2.95 18.20 26.65
N ASP A 296 -1.69 18.52 26.95
CA ASP A 296 -1.24 19.87 27.32
C ASP A 296 -0.98 20.80 26.12
N GLY A 297 -1.18 20.31 24.89
CA GLY A 297 -0.96 21.04 23.65
C GLY A 297 0.46 20.97 23.10
N SER A 298 1.42 20.37 23.84
CA SER A 298 2.77 20.13 23.32
C SER A 298 2.76 19.08 22.21
N VAL A 299 3.77 19.10 21.33
CA VAL A 299 3.86 18.20 20.17
C VAL A 299 5.06 17.27 20.31
N SER A 300 4.85 15.97 20.17
CA SER A 300 5.91 14.97 20.04
C SER A 300 5.97 14.45 18.60
N ILE A 301 7.18 14.21 18.11
CA ILE A 301 7.43 13.75 16.74
C ILE A 301 8.39 12.57 16.79
N ARG A 302 8.06 11.51 16.05
CA ARG A 302 8.94 10.35 15.86
C ARG A 302 8.92 9.90 14.41
N SER A 303 10.06 9.45 13.91
CA SER A 303 10.17 8.85 12.58
C SER A 303 9.85 7.35 12.66
N GLU A 304 9.00 6.87 11.75
CA GLU A 304 8.60 5.47 11.66
C GLU A 304 9.51 4.71 10.69
N THR A 305 9.60 5.16 9.45
CA THR A 305 10.38 4.50 8.40
C THR A 305 10.69 5.48 7.26
N ALA A 306 11.78 5.21 6.53
CA ALA A 306 12.04 5.89 5.27
C ALA A 306 10.97 5.53 4.23
N VAL A 307 10.54 6.52 3.45
CA VAL A 307 9.49 6.37 2.42
C VAL A 307 9.82 7.17 1.17
N ARG A 308 8.99 7.02 0.13
CA ARG A 308 9.02 7.87 -1.06
C ARG A 308 7.60 8.19 -1.50
N TYR A 309 7.22 9.44 -1.34
CA TYR A 309 5.93 10.02 -1.69
C TYR A 309 6.11 11.12 -2.74
N VAL A 310 5.03 11.39 -3.48
CA VAL A 310 4.91 12.59 -4.31
C VAL A 310 5.00 13.86 -3.44
N PRO A 311 5.67 14.93 -3.87
CA PRO A 311 5.74 16.20 -3.14
C PRO A 311 4.38 16.82 -2.81
N LEU A 312 4.21 17.29 -1.57
CA LEU A 312 3.16 18.22 -1.17
C LEU A 312 3.55 19.61 -1.68
N THR A 313 2.92 20.06 -2.76
CA THR A 313 3.33 21.24 -3.51
C THR A 313 2.11 22.04 -4.00
N SER A 314 2.36 23.16 -4.68
CA SER A 314 1.30 23.89 -5.39
C SER A 314 0.77 23.10 -6.58
N ARG A 315 -0.51 23.28 -6.91
CA ARG A 315 -1.16 22.73 -8.10
C ARG A 315 -0.34 22.96 -9.38
N ASP A 316 0.13 24.18 -9.59
CA ASP A 316 0.88 24.56 -10.79
C ASP A 316 2.21 23.80 -10.92
N ALA A 317 2.92 23.62 -9.81
CA ALA A 317 4.16 22.84 -9.79
C ALA A 317 3.88 21.37 -10.12
N GLN A 318 2.88 20.76 -9.46
CA GLN A 318 2.52 19.37 -9.74
C GLN A 318 2.15 19.15 -11.20
N LEU A 319 1.33 20.01 -11.81
CA LEU A 319 0.93 19.88 -13.22
C LEU A 319 2.09 20.05 -14.21
N LYS A 320 3.15 20.74 -13.81
CA LYS A 320 4.40 20.88 -14.59
C LYS A 320 5.39 19.74 -14.40
N GLY A 321 5.07 18.76 -13.53
CA GLY A 321 5.96 17.64 -13.22
C GLY A 321 6.99 17.98 -12.16
N TYR A 322 6.60 18.86 -11.22
CA TYR A 322 7.35 19.42 -10.09
C TYR A 322 8.16 20.68 -10.45
#